data_AF-A0A527H5U0-F1
#
_entry.id   AF-A0A527H5U0-F1
#
_cell.length_a   1.000
_cell.length_b   1.000
_cell.length_c   1.000
_cell.angle_alpha   90.00
_cell.angle_beta   90.00
_cell.angle_gamma   90.00
#
_symmetry.space_group_name_H-M   'P 1'
#
loop_
_entity.id
_entity.type
_entity.pdbx_description
1 polymer ?
#
loop_
_entity_poly.entity_id
_entity_poly.type
_entity_poly.pdbx_seq_one_letter_code
_entity_poly.pdbx_strand_id
1 'polypeptide(L)'
;IDSAPRQTVRLAFVGDISAVANRGAPDCDPAIKALLGAVDLVIGNCESPVVDRPSAALGTRLGTHHAMSELFLAEALAAVGIAREKLVLSLANNHVLDQGIAGFDETIAALLRLGIRTIGLAADGPVVPVQVGSVDIGFAAFTLWRNADENLFSGRVSMDSDPAGWPRDGFDLLCAVPHWDWEFRHFPRDETRA
;
A
#
# COMPACT_ATOMS: atom_id res chain seq x y z
N ILE A 1 -26.73 6.44 28.28
CA ILE A 1 -26.64 5.93 26.89
C ILE A 1 -25.94 7.01 26.11
N ASP A 2 -24.69 6.80 25.73
CA ASP A 2 -23.99 7.77 24.88
C ASP A 2 -24.73 7.88 23.55
N SER A 3 -24.90 9.11 23.07
CA SER A 3 -25.48 9.37 21.75
C SER A 3 -24.58 8.80 20.67
N ALA A 4 -25.16 8.22 19.63
CA ALA A 4 -24.41 7.78 18.46
C ALA A 4 -23.55 8.93 17.89
N PRO A 5 -22.34 8.64 17.39
CA PRO A 5 -21.45 9.67 16.87
C PRO A 5 -22.12 10.43 15.72
N ARG A 6 -21.90 11.76 15.66
CA ARG A 6 -22.49 12.64 14.63
C ARG A 6 -22.02 12.32 13.21
N GLN A 7 -20.84 11.72 13.09
CA GLN A 7 -20.25 11.31 11.82
C GLN A 7 -19.46 10.02 12.04
N THR A 8 -19.43 9.16 11.03
CA THR A 8 -18.64 7.93 11.03
C THR A 8 -17.87 7.89 9.72
N VAL A 9 -16.59 7.53 9.81
CA VAL A 9 -15.73 7.26 8.67
C VAL A 9 -15.48 5.76 8.63
N ARG A 10 -15.69 5.15 7.46
CA ARG A 10 -15.47 3.72 7.21
C ARG A 10 -14.19 3.55 6.42
N LEU A 11 -13.25 2.83 7.03
CA LEU A 11 -11.99 2.43 6.40
C LEU A 11 -12.08 0.96 5.97
N ALA A 12 -11.54 0.63 4.80
CA ALA A 12 -11.27 -0.74 4.41
C ALA A 12 -9.76 -0.94 4.21
N PHE A 13 -9.22 -2.01 4.80
CA PHE A 13 -7.86 -2.45 4.53
C PHE A 13 -7.93 -3.65 3.60
N VAL A 14 -7.28 -3.53 2.45
CA VAL A 14 -7.06 -4.62 1.51
C VAL A 14 -5.59 -5.03 1.56
N GLY A 15 -5.31 -6.27 1.15
CA GLY A 15 -3.94 -6.76 1.10
C GLY A 15 -3.17 -6.25 -0.12
N ASP A 16 -2.22 -7.06 -0.55
CA ASP A 16 -1.31 -6.77 -1.65
C ASP A 16 -2.04 -6.69 -2.99
N ILE A 17 -1.83 -5.57 -3.68
CA ILE A 17 -2.23 -5.39 -5.07
C ILE A 17 -1.04 -5.72 -5.95
N SER A 18 -1.15 -6.82 -6.69
CA SER A 18 -0.06 -7.42 -7.46
C SER A 18 -0.58 -8.05 -8.76
N ALA A 19 0.25 -8.06 -9.80
CA ALA A 19 -0.03 -8.73 -11.08
C ALA A 19 0.65 -10.11 -11.21
N VAL A 20 1.28 -10.62 -10.15
CA VAL A 20 2.01 -11.90 -10.19
C VAL A 20 1.08 -13.08 -10.50
N ALA A 21 -0.11 -13.10 -9.89
CA ALA A 21 -1.07 -14.18 -10.05
C ALA A 21 -2.02 -14.00 -11.24
N ASN A 22 -2.20 -12.77 -11.72
CA ASN A 22 -3.27 -12.41 -12.66
C ASN A 22 -2.74 -11.59 -13.83
N ARG A 23 -3.04 -12.03 -15.06
CA ARG A 23 -2.69 -11.32 -16.30
C ARG A 23 -3.77 -10.33 -16.77
N GLY A 24 -4.89 -10.26 -16.06
CA GLY A 24 -6.01 -9.37 -16.35
C GLY A 24 -6.77 -9.02 -15.07
N ALA A 25 -7.76 -8.14 -15.19
CA ALA A 25 -8.56 -7.70 -14.05
C ALA A 25 -9.19 -8.89 -13.29
N PRO A 26 -9.25 -8.84 -11.95
CA PRO A 26 -9.79 -9.93 -11.15
C PRO A 26 -11.32 -10.00 -11.27
N ASP A 27 -11.86 -11.20 -11.19
CA ASP A 27 -13.28 -11.39 -10.91
C ASP A 27 -13.56 -11.04 -9.44
N CYS A 28 -14.44 -10.08 -9.20
CA CYS A 28 -14.81 -9.64 -7.85
C CYS A 28 -16.26 -10.00 -7.55
N ASP A 29 -16.49 -10.65 -6.41
CA ASP A 29 -17.84 -10.93 -5.92
C ASP A 29 -18.63 -9.61 -5.78
N PRO A 30 -19.87 -9.51 -6.29
CA PRO A 30 -20.65 -8.27 -6.23
C PRO A 30 -20.85 -7.72 -4.82
N ALA A 31 -20.94 -8.58 -3.79
CA ALA A 31 -21.08 -8.14 -2.41
C ALA A 31 -19.77 -7.52 -1.87
N ILE A 32 -18.61 -8.06 -2.25
CA ILE A 32 -17.30 -7.48 -1.92
C ILE A 32 -17.15 -6.13 -2.63
N LYS A 33 -17.49 -6.07 -3.92
CA LYS A 33 -17.48 -4.83 -4.70
C LYS A 33 -18.37 -3.75 -4.07
N ALA A 34 -19.59 -4.11 -3.66
CA ALA A 34 -20.50 -3.19 -2.98
C ALA A 34 -19.95 -2.73 -1.63
N LEU A 35 -19.32 -3.63 -0.86
CA LEU A 35 -18.70 -3.32 0.42
C LEU A 35 -17.56 -2.30 0.25
N LEU A 36 -16.62 -2.54 -0.67
CA LEU A 36 -15.50 -1.65 -0.95
C LEU A 36 -15.94 -0.32 -1.57
N GLY A 37 -16.96 -0.32 -2.43
CA GLY A 37 -17.51 0.92 -3.00
C GLY A 37 -18.20 1.83 -1.98
N ALA A 38 -18.70 1.26 -0.88
CA ALA A 38 -19.44 1.97 0.15
C ALA A 38 -18.57 2.58 1.26
N VAL A 39 -17.25 2.29 1.30
CA VAL A 39 -16.35 2.90 2.29
C VAL A 39 -15.90 4.29 1.89
N ASP A 40 -15.39 5.04 2.87
CA ASP A 40 -14.91 6.41 2.68
C ASP A 40 -13.44 6.44 2.23
N LEU A 41 -12.64 5.47 2.69
CA LEU A 41 -11.24 5.30 2.31
C LEU A 41 -10.87 3.81 2.26
N VAL A 42 -10.11 3.44 1.23
CA VAL A 42 -9.48 2.13 1.09
C VAL A 42 -7.97 2.30 1.24
N ILE A 43 -7.35 1.44 2.04
CA ILE A 43 -5.91 1.36 2.26
C ILE A 43 -5.45 0.01 1.74
N GLY A 44 -4.45 -0.01 0.86
CA GLY A 44 -3.84 -1.23 0.33
C GLY A 44 -2.33 -1.12 0.26
N ASN A 45 -1.69 -2.19 -0.20
CA ASN A 45 -0.26 -2.22 -0.47
C ASN A 45 0.00 -2.39 -1.97
N CYS A 46 0.83 -1.52 -2.56
CA CYS A 46 1.25 -1.62 -3.95
C CYS A 46 2.47 -2.55 -4.04
N GLU A 47 2.20 -3.84 -4.02
CA GLU A 47 3.22 -4.88 -3.92
C GLU A 47 4.02 -5.04 -5.22
N SER A 48 3.36 -4.91 -6.37
CA SER A 48 4.06 -4.86 -7.65
C SER A 48 4.41 -3.42 -8.03
N PRO A 49 5.68 -3.12 -8.35
CA PRO A 49 6.05 -1.88 -9.04
C PRO A 49 5.16 -1.59 -10.26
N VAL A 50 4.79 -0.33 -10.47
CA VAL A 50 3.95 0.10 -11.59
C VAL A 50 4.84 0.67 -12.69
N VAL A 51 5.11 -0.13 -13.73
CA VAL A 51 6.04 0.20 -14.82
C VAL A 51 5.49 -0.23 -16.17
N ASP A 52 5.77 0.54 -17.22
CA ASP A 52 5.35 0.24 -18.59
C ASP A 52 6.15 -0.90 -19.21
N ARG A 53 7.45 -0.98 -18.90
CA ARG A 53 8.36 -2.00 -19.41
C ARG A 53 9.13 -2.66 -18.27
N PRO A 54 8.67 -3.81 -17.80
CA PRO A 54 9.39 -4.56 -16.78
C PRO A 54 10.81 -4.89 -17.24
N SER A 55 11.78 -4.62 -16.38
CA SER A 55 13.15 -5.08 -16.53
C SER A 55 13.37 -6.30 -15.66
N ALA A 56 14.16 -7.26 -16.17
CA ALA A 56 14.72 -8.32 -15.34
C ALA A 56 16.22 -8.01 -15.22
N ALA A 57 16.67 -7.53 -14.07
CA ALA A 57 18.10 -7.36 -13.85
C ALA A 57 18.79 -8.73 -13.97
N LEU A 58 19.85 -8.81 -14.78
CA LEU A 58 20.59 -10.04 -15.05
C LEU A 58 21.22 -10.56 -13.74
N GLY A 59 20.65 -11.60 -13.12
CA GLY A 59 21.20 -12.19 -11.89
C GLY A 59 20.17 -12.78 -10.92
N THR A 60 18.89 -12.45 -11.06
CA THR A 60 17.83 -13.06 -10.27
C THR A 60 17.46 -14.44 -10.83
N ARG A 61 18.14 -15.49 -10.37
CA ARG A 61 17.69 -16.87 -10.62
C ARG A 61 16.30 -17.02 -10.00
N LEU A 62 15.27 -17.16 -10.85
CA LEU A 62 13.82 -17.25 -10.59
C LEU A 62 12.99 -15.93 -10.53
N GLY A 63 13.59 -14.75 -10.67
CA GLY A 63 12.89 -13.48 -10.46
C GLY A 63 12.17 -12.93 -11.69
N THR A 64 11.09 -13.57 -12.14
CA THR A 64 10.17 -12.94 -13.11
C THR A 64 9.30 -11.88 -12.42
N HIS A 65 9.58 -10.61 -12.70
CA HIS A 65 8.57 -9.56 -12.96
C HIS A 65 7.51 -9.28 -11.89
N HIS A 66 7.86 -8.97 -10.63
CA HIS A 66 6.96 -8.13 -9.83
C HIS A 66 6.91 -6.76 -10.51
N ALA A 67 5.88 -6.62 -11.34
CA ALA A 67 5.56 -5.43 -12.09
C ALA A 67 4.11 -5.53 -12.55
N MET A 68 3.41 -4.43 -12.53
CA MET A 68 2.12 -4.26 -13.18
C MET A 68 2.13 -2.99 -14.03
N SER A 69 1.31 -2.96 -15.07
CA SER A 69 1.15 -1.73 -15.85
C SER A 69 0.14 -0.80 -15.17
N GLU A 70 0.23 0.50 -15.50
CA GLU A 70 -0.76 1.49 -15.08
C GLU A 70 -2.18 1.08 -15.52
N LEU A 71 -2.30 0.52 -16.74
CA LEU A 71 -3.55 0.00 -17.28
C LEU A 71 -4.10 -1.16 -16.45
N PHE A 72 -3.27 -2.15 -16.10
CA PHE A 72 -3.71 -3.27 -15.28
C PHE A 72 -4.23 -2.79 -13.92
N LEU A 73 -3.49 -1.89 -13.26
CA LEU A 73 -3.93 -1.35 -11.98
C LEU A 73 -5.28 -0.63 -12.11
N ALA A 74 -5.46 0.20 -13.14
CA ALA A 74 -6.72 0.89 -13.38
C ALA A 74 -7.89 -0.07 -13.63
N GLU A 75 -7.68 -1.10 -14.45
CA GLU A 75 -8.68 -2.14 -14.74
C GLU A 75 -9.02 -2.97 -13.49
N ALA A 76 -8.01 -3.33 -12.69
CA ALA A 76 -8.20 -4.07 -11.45
C ALA A 76 -9.05 -3.27 -10.45
N LEU A 77 -8.73 -1.99 -10.24
CA LEU A 77 -9.51 -1.09 -9.38
C LEU A 77 -10.96 -0.93 -9.86
N ALA A 78 -11.17 -0.81 -11.17
CA ALA A 78 -12.51 -0.74 -11.75
C ALA A 78 -13.31 -2.05 -11.54
N ALA A 79 -12.65 -3.20 -11.68
CA ALA A 79 -13.27 -4.50 -11.46
C ALA A 79 -13.73 -4.68 -10.02
N VAL A 80 -12.89 -4.31 -9.03
CA VAL A 80 -13.23 -4.40 -7.61
C VAL A 80 -14.08 -3.24 -7.09
N GLY A 81 -14.30 -2.19 -7.89
CA GLY A 81 -15.16 -1.05 -7.54
C GLY A 81 -14.54 -0.03 -6.60
N ILE A 82 -13.21 0.06 -6.55
CA ILE A 82 -12.50 1.04 -5.74
C ILE A 82 -12.26 2.30 -6.57
N ALA A 83 -12.79 3.44 -6.11
CA ALA A 83 -12.49 4.74 -6.69
C ALA A 83 -11.06 5.17 -6.31
N ARG A 84 -10.26 5.61 -7.28
CA ARG A 84 -8.84 5.97 -7.10
C ARG A 84 -8.68 7.11 -6.08
N GLU A 85 -9.63 8.04 -6.07
CA GLU A 85 -9.65 9.21 -5.18
C GLU A 85 -9.92 8.82 -3.72
N LYS A 86 -10.43 7.62 -3.48
CA LYS A 86 -10.63 7.01 -2.15
C LYS A 86 -9.53 6.00 -1.80
N LEU A 87 -8.50 5.84 -2.62
CA LEU A 87 -7.46 4.85 -2.41
C LEU A 87 -6.17 5.50 -1.88
N VAL A 88 -5.57 4.84 -0.90
CA VAL A 88 -4.21 5.08 -0.42
C VAL A 88 -3.42 3.78 -0.55
N LEU A 89 -2.25 3.83 -1.18
CA LEU A 89 -1.37 2.68 -1.33
C LEU A 89 -0.06 2.86 -0.56
N SER A 90 0.29 1.86 0.25
CA SER A 90 1.64 1.72 0.79
C SER A 90 2.61 1.32 -0.31
N LEU A 91 3.78 1.97 -0.31
CA LEU A 91 4.98 1.54 -1.06
C LEU A 91 6.06 0.96 -0.13
N ALA A 92 5.78 0.86 1.17
CA ALA A 92 6.67 0.24 2.11
C ALA A 92 6.46 -1.27 2.11
N ASN A 93 7.08 -1.95 1.14
CA ASN A 93 7.10 -3.40 1.02
C ASN A 93 8.44 -3.89 0.45
N ASN A 94 8.68 -5.20 0.51
CA ASN A 94 9.92 -5.84 0.09
C ASN A 94 10.13 -5.85 -1.44
N HIS A 95 9.05 -5.78 -2.22
CA HIS A 95 9.06 -5.87 -3.69
C HIS A 95 9.17 -4.51 -4.41
N VAL A 96 9.07 -3.40 -3.67
CA VAL A 96 9.03 -2.05 -4.24
C VAL A 96 10.25 -1.69 -5.11
N LEU A 97 11.38 -2.37 -4.92
CA LEU A 97 12.61 -2.18 -5.69
C LEU A 97 12.91 -3.32 -6.69
N ASP A 98 11.98 -4.23 -6.96
CA ASP A 98 12.18 -5.34 -7.90
C ASP A 98 12.44 -4.88 -9.35
N GLN A 99 12.04 -3.65 -9.68
CA GLN A 99 12.32 -2.98 -10.96
C GLN A 99 13.49 -1.97 -10.86
N GLY A 100 14.28 -2.05 -9.79
CA GLY A 100 15.36 -1.12 -9.48
C GLY A 100 14.88 0.29 -9.12
N ILE A 101 15.82 1.21 -8.93
CA ILE A 101 15.51 2.61 -8.55
C ILE A 101 14.69 3.31 -9.64
N ALA A 102 15.00 3.07 -10.92
CA ALA A 102 14.24 3.65 -12.02
C ALA A 102 12.77 3.19 -12.02
N GLY A 103 12.52 1.91 -11.74
CA GLY A 103 11.16 1.38 -11.63
C GLY A 103 10.42 1.87 -10.39
N PHE A 104 11.12 2.11 -9.28
CA PHE A 104 10.55 2.77 -8.11
C PHE A 104 10.09 4.20 -8.42
N ASP A 105 10.95 5.00 -9.05
CA ASP A 105 10.63 6.37 -9.45
C ASP A 105 9.46 6.41 -10.45
N GLU A 106 9.45 5.47 -11.41
CA GLU A 106 8.35 5.29 -12.36
C GLU A 106 7.04 4.89 -11.67
N THR A 107 7.11 4.02 -10.65
CA THR A 107 5.95 3.61 -9.84
C THR A 107 5.30 4.81 -9.14
N ILE A 108 6.11 5.65 -8.47
CA ILE A 108 5.61 6.87 -7.83
C ILE A 108 4.95 7.79 -8.86
N ALA A 109 5.60 7.99 -10.01
CA ALA A 109 5.08 8.82 -11.07
C ALA A 109 3.75 8.27 -11.64
N ALA A 110 3.61 6.95 -11.78
CA ALA A 110 2.39 6.29 -12.26
C ALA A 110 1.23 6.46 -11.27
N LEU A 111 1.46 6.22 -9.98
CA LEU A 111 0.45 6.40 -8.95
C LEU A 111 -0.01 7.86 -8.86
N LEU A 112 0.91 8.82 -9.01
CA LEU A 112 0.59 10.24 -9.09
C LEU A 112 -0.29 10.56 -10.31
N ARG A 113 0.04 10.05 -11.50
CA ARG A 113 -0.78 10.24 -12.72
C ARG A 113 -2.19 9.65 -12.58
N LEU A 114 -2.30 8.52 -11.88
CA LEU A 114 -3.59 7.89 -11.57
C LEU A 114 -4.37 8.63 -10.49
N GLY A 115 -3.78 9.62 -9.81
CA GLY A 115 -4.40 10.33 -8.70
C GLY A 115 -4.54 9.49 -7.43
N ILE A 116 -3.72 8.45 -7.28
CA ILE A 116 -3.71 7.57 -6.12
C ILE A 116 -2.74 8.14 -5.08
N ARG A 117 -3.21 8.29 -3.84
CA ARG A 117 -2.36 8.75 -2.73
C ARG A 117 -1.42 7.63 -2.30
N THR A 118 -0.20 7.99 -1.89
CA THR A 118 0.81 7.04 -1.41
C THR A 118 1.18 7.29 0.03
N ILE A 119 1.61 6.22 0.72
CA ILE A 119 2.22 6.25 2.06
C ILE A 119 3.46 5.35 2.08
N GLY A 120 4.31 5.50 3.09
CA GLY A 120 5.48 4.64 3.26
C GLY A 120 6.72 5.05 2.45
N LEU A 121 6.72 6.26 1.89
CA LEU A 121 7.93 6.88 1.35
C LEU A 121 8.71 7.54 2.50
N ALA A 122 10.03 7.34 2.56
CA ALA A 122 10.86 7.93 3.60
C ALA A 122 10.87 9.46 3.56
N ALA A 123 10.73 10.05 2.37
CA ALA A 123 10.72 11.49 2.16
C ALA A 123 9.50 12.20 2.79
N ASP A 124 8.40 11.47 2.99
CA ASP A 124 7.16 12.01 3.58
C ASP A 124 7.17 11.94 5.12
N GLY A 125 8.24 11.38 5.69
CA GLY A 125 8.34 11.13 7.13
C GLY A 125 7.64 9.85 7.56
N PRO A 126 7.67 9.53 8.87
CA PRO A 126 7.18 8.26 9.40
C PRO A 126 5.66 8.17 9.45
N VAL A 127 4.94 9.29 9.36
CA VAL A 127 3.47 9.35 9.39
C VAL A 127 2.97 10.31 8.32
N VAL A 128 2.12 9.81 7.43
CA VAL A 128 1.51 10.61 6.36
C VAL A 128 0.07 10.97 6.73
N PRO A 129 -0.30 12.27 6.76
CA PRO A 129 -1.67 12.71 7.01
C PRO A 129 -2.59 12.41 5.81
N VAL A 130 -3.78 11.86 6.10
CA VAL A 130 -4.88 11.70 5.14
C VAL A 130 -6.18 12.15 5.80
N GLN A 131 -6.81 13.17 5.24
CA GLN A 131 -8.09 13.68 5.70
C GLN A 131 -9.25 12.97 4.99
N VAL A 132 -10.23 12.48 5.76
CA VAL A 132 -11.46 11.86 5.24
C VAL A 132 -12.67 12.54 5.86
N GLY A 133 -13.32 13.41 5.08
CA GLY A 133 -14.37 14.29 5.61
C GLY A 133 -13.78 15.26 6.63
N SER A 134 -14.15 15.10 7.91
CA SER A 134 -13.66 15.93 9.01
C SER A 134 -12.72 15.18 9.96
N VAL A 135 -12.27 13.98 9.58
CA VAL A 135 -11.40 13.13 10.39
C VAL A 135 -10.00 13.15 9.79
N ASP A 136 -9.02 13.54 10.59
CA ASP A 136 -7.60 13.54 10.23
C ASP A 136 -6.94 12.24 10.68
N ILE A 137 -6.48 11.45 9.71
CA ILE A 137 -5.87 10.13 9.96
C ILE A 137 -4.38 10.19 9.63
N GLY A 138 -3.53 9.80 10.57
CA GLY A 138 -2.10 9.59 10.33
C GLY A 138 -1.83 8.14 9.96
N PHE A 139 -1.17 7.88 8.83
CA PHE A 139 -0.76 6.53 8.45
C PHE A 139 0.75 6.35 8.60
N ALA A 140 1.15 5.42 9.47
CA ALA A 140 2.53 4.99 9.65
C ALA A 140 2.78 3.69 8.87
N ALA A 141 3.12 3.82 7.59
CA ALA A 141 3.50 2.68 6.75
C ALA A 141 5.01 2.47 6.79
N PHE A 142 5.43 1.23 7.00
CA PHE A 142 6.85 0.85 7.07
C PHE A 142 7.04 -0.61 6.71
N THR A 143 8.23 -0.96 6.25
CA THR A 143 8.61 -2.36 6.06
C THR A 143 9.77 -2.79 6.93
N LEU A 144 9.69 -4.02 7.44
CA LEU A 144 10.76 -4.70 8.18
C LEU A 144 11.44 -5.80 7.36
N TRP A 145 11.03 -5.97 6.10
CA TRP A 145 11.55 -7.00 5.20
C TRP A 145 11.87 -6.38 3.83
N ARG A 146 12.99 -6.78 3.23
CA ARG A 146 13.52 -6.20 1.99
C ARG A 146 14.05 -7.31 1.09
N ASN A 147 13.82 -7.20 -0.21
CA ASN A 147 14.43 -8.08 -1.23
C ASN A 147 15.73 -7.50 -1.83
N ALA A 148 16.16 -6.32 -1.38
CA ALA A 148 17.40 -5.68 -1.78
C ALA A 148 18.17 -5.11 -0.58
N ASP A 149 19.40 -4.67 -0.82
CA ASP A 149 20.26 -4.11 0.21
C ASP A 149 19.63 -2.88 0.90
N GLU A 150 19.88 -2.75 2.21
CA GLU A 150 19.35 -1.66 3.05
C GLU A 150 19.66 -0.27 2.51
N ASN A 151 20.84 -0.08 1.92
CA ASN A 151 21.26 1.19 1.36
C ASN A 151 20.41 1.64 0.16
N LEU A 152 19.75 0.72 -0.54
CA LEU A 152 18.84 1.04 -1.63
C LEU A 152 17.49 1.53 -1.10
N PHE A 153 17.00 0.92 -0.01
CA PHE A 153 15.76 1.30 0.68
C PHE A 153 15.92 2.60 1.48
N SER A 154 17.07 2.78 2.14
CA SER A 154 17.34 3.93 3.01
C SER A 154 17.16 5.25 2.27
N GLY A 155 16.38 6.16 2.86
CA GLY A 155 16.03 7.45 2.27
C GLY A 155 14.99 7.39 1.14
N ARG A 156 14.50 6.21 0.75
CA ARG A 156 13.41 6.04 -0.24
C ARG A 156 12.14 5.49 0.38
N VAL A 157 12.28 4.41 1.14
CA VAL A 157 11.17 3.64 1.70
C VAL A 157 11.21 3.74 3.21
N SER A 158 10.06 3.97 3.82
CA SER A 158 9.92 4.02 5.27
C SER A 158 10.21 2.66 5.89
N MET A 159 11.10 2.67 6.88
CA MET A 159 11.45 1.51 7.72
C MET A 159 11.31 1.87 9.21
N ASP A 160 10.68 3.02 9.51
CA ASP A 160 10.49 3.50 10.87
C ASP A 160 9.32 2.78 11.52
N SER A 161 9.66 1.72 12.26
CA SER A 161 8.70 0.85 12.94
C SER A 161 8.45 1.23 14.39
N ASP A 162 9.13 2.24 14.95
CA ASP A 162 9.05 2.58 16.37
C ASP A 162 7.95 3.63 16.64
N PRO A 163 6.81 3.25 17.25
CA PRO A 163 5.73 4.18 17.53
C PRO A 163 6.06 5.27 18.55
N ALA A 164 7.20 5.18 19.24
CA ALA A 164 7.68 6.23 20.12
C ALA A 164 8.23 7.44 19.35
N GLY A 165 8.72 7.23 18.12
CA GLY A 165 9.25 8.28 17.24
C GLY A 165 8.18 8.99 16.38
N TRP A 166 6.98 8.42 16.28
CA TRP A 166 5.93 8.94 15.41
C TRP A 166 5.27 10.20 15.98
N PRO A 167 5.02 11.23 15.15
CA PRO A 167 4.20 12.36 15.57
C PRO A 167 2.79 11.88 15.92
N ARG A 168 2.28 12.33 17.07
CA ARG A 168 0.95 11.95 17.59
C ARG A 168 -0.06 13.09 17.56
N ASP A 169 0.41 14.32 17.59
CA ASP A 169 -0.44 15.50 17.58
C ASP A 169 -1.00 15.75 16.18
N GLY A 170 -2.25 16.24 16.11
CA GLY A 170 -2.88 16.62 14.84
C GLY A 170 -3.60 15.50 14.10
N PHE A 171 -3.76 14.32 14.72
CA PHE A 171 -4.54 13.21 14.17
C PHE A 171 -5.66 12.80 15.13
N ASP A 172 -6.85 12.54 14.59
CA ASP A 172 -7.95 11.89 15.32
C ASP A 172 -7.71 10.38 15.45
N LEU A 173 -6.98 9.80 14.50
CA LEU A 173 -6.60 8.39 14.47
C LEU A 173 -5.18 8.24 13.90
N LEU A 174 -4.32 7.51 14.61
CA LEU A 174 -3.02 7.06 14.09
C LEU A 174 -3.09 5.56 13.78
N CYS A 175 -2.79 5.18 12.55
CA CYS A 175 -2.89 3.81 12.06
C CYS A 175 -1.54 3.32 11.52
N ALA A 176 -1.05 2.22 12.07
CA ALA A 176 0.12 1.53 11.52
C ALA A 176 -0.28 0.64 10.33
N VAL A 177 0.53 0.67 9.27
CA VAL A 177 0.38 -0.17 8.07
C VAL A 177 1.70 -0.91 7.82
N PRO A 178 2.02 -1.90 8.68
CA PRO A 178 3.30 -2.59 8.61
C PRO A 178 3.32 -3.65 7.50
N HIS A 179 4.37 -3.67 6.68
CA HIS A 179 4.70 -4.80 5.80
C HIS A 179 5.86 -5.58 6.39
N TRP A 180 5.52 -6.67 7.05
CA TRP A 180 6.44 -7.41 7.91
C TRP A 180 5.96 -8.86 8.04
N ASP A 181 6.85 -9.72 8.52
CA ASP A 181 6.60 -11.14 8.71
C ASP A 181 6.54 -11.95 7.38
N TRP A 182 6.34 -13.27 7.49
CA TRP A 182 6.33 -14.20 6.38
C TRP A 182 5.04 -14.04 5.56
N GLU A 183 5.20 -13.77 4.27
CA GLU A 183 4.10 -13.73 3.30
C GLU A 183 3.31 -15.05 3.27
N PHE A 184 2.02 -14.96 2.91
CA PHE A 184 1.10 -16.09 2.70
C PHE A 184 0.81 -16.97 3.93
N ARG A 185 1.10 -16.48 5.14
CA ARG A 185 0.69 -17.13 6.38
C ARG A 185 -0.79 -16.83 6.68
N HIS A 186 -1.59 -17.89 6.80
CA HIS A 186 -3.02 -17.78 7.11
C HIS A 186 -3.28 -17.54 8.61
N PHE A 187 -2.29 -17.82 9.46
CA PHE A 187 -2.37 -17.65 10.91
C PHE A 187 -1.13 -16.91 11.39
N PRO A 188 -1.27 -15.98 12.35
CA PRO A 188 -0.15 -15.28 12.94
C PRO A 188 0.79 -16.26 13.63
N ARG A 189 2.09 -15.94 13.63
CA ARG A 189 3.09 -16.69 14.40
C ARG A 189 3.01 -16.29 15.87
N ASP A 190 3.59 -17.08 16.76
CA ASP A 190 3.56 -16.78 18.19
C ASP A 190 4.19 -15.41 18.49
N GLU A 191 5.16 -14.99 17.69
CA GLU A 191 5.81 -13.68 17.81
C GLU A 191 4.97 -12.50 17.28
N THR A 192 3.92 -12.76 16.48
CA THR A 192 3.12 -11.74 15.79
C THR A 192 1.63 -11.75 16.16
N ARG A 193 1.25 -12.47 17.22
CA ARG A 193 -0.10 -12.40 17.82
C ARG A 193 -0.25 -11.13 18.68
N ALA A 194 -1.37 -10.42 18.48
CA ALA A 194 -1.77 -9.26 19.28
C ALA A 194 -2.34 -9.66 20.64
#